data_AF-A0A2N2A786-F1
#
_entry.id   AF-A0A2N2A786-F1
#
_cell.length_a   1.000
_cell.length_b   1.000
_cell.length_c   1.000
_cell.angle_alpha   90.00
_cell.angle_beta   90.00
_cell.angle_gamma   90.00
#
_symmetry.space_group_name_H-M   'P 1'
#
loop_
_entity.id
_entity.type
_entity.pdbx_description
1 polymer ?
#
loop_
_entity_poly.entity_id
_entity_poly.type
_entity_poly.pdbx_seq_one_letter_code
_entity_poly.pdbx_strand_id
1 'polypeptide(L)'
;MPYSNTSLYIDDAFRHSLFVPYNDAERARLRRAWLRLPVEHPAAYFTHRARLSALLFGLHPGVLPDRMVLMPGIEPFADNPPISANQSKLNRVVQNGLNALIDTPLFAGWLYLLLSVALAVAAWRRRTQPQARLVLVLLASTLLYSLPLTLIAGSAELRYLIWLLQGGMMAAVMLYWPPAPVQSAP
;
A
#
# COMPACT_ATOMS: atom_id res chain seq x y z
N MET A 1 7.29 -18.06 -0.42
CA MET A 1 6.43 -17.43 -1.45
C MET A 1 7.05 -16.08 -1.81
N PRO A 2 7.23 -15.73 -3.11
CA PRO A 2 8.05 -14.58 -3.53
C PRO A 2 7.43 -13.20 -3.25
N TYR A 3 6.18 -13.16 -2.77
CA TYR A 3 5.37 -11.94 -2.59
C TYR A 3 5.17 -11.53 -1.13
N SER A 4 5.63 -12.36 -0.19
CA SER A 4 5.64 -12.03 1.24
C SER A 4 6.99 -12.41 1.83
N ASN A 5 7.57 -11.54 2.65
CA ASN A 5 8.75 -11.89 3.44
C ASN A 5 8.38 -12.86 4.60
N THR A 6 7.10 -13.19 4.76
CA THR A 6 6.62 -14.16 5.75
C THR A 6 6.28 -15.50 5.08
N SER A 7 7.29 -16.32 4.79
CA SER A 7 7.09 -17.78 4.72
C SER A 7 6.97 -18.40 6.12
N LEU A 8 6.46 -17.63 7.10
CA LEU A 8 6.54 -17.88 8.55
C LEU A 8 5.89 -19.20 8.99
N TYR A 9 5.08 -19.82 8.14
CA TYR A 9 4.30 -21.02 8.46
C TYR A 9 4.66 -22.24 7.62
N ILE A 10 5.69 -22.14 6.75
CA ILE A 10 6.09 -23.25 5.87
C ILE A 10 7.24 -24.05 6.48
N ASP A 11 8.16 -23.36 7.15
CA ASP A 11 9.32 -23.97 7.82
C ASP A 11 9.38 -23.48 9.27
N ASP A 12 9.69 -24.34 10.23
CA ASP A 12 10.02 -23.99 11.63
C ASP A 12 11.30 -23.13 11.76
N ALA A 13 11.79 -22.57 10.64
CA ALA A 13 12.98 -21.76 10.52
C ALA A 13 12.87 -20.37 11.18
N PHE A 14 11.70 -19.99 11.72
CA PHE A 14 11.50 -18.67 12.32
C PHE A 14 10.71 -18.71 13.63
N ARG A 15 11.30 -18.15 14.69
CA ARG A 15 10.66 -17.96 16.00
C ARG A 15 9.67 -16.80 15.92
N HIS A 16 8.40 -17.04 16.23
CA HIS A 16 7.38 -16.00 16.15
C HIS A 16 7.50 -15.04 17.33
N SER A 17 8.06 -13.85 17.09
CA SER A 17 8.37 -12.86 18.13
C SER A 17 7.15 -12.35 18.91
N LEU A 18 5.95 -12.57 18.40
CA LEU A 18 4.68 -12.24 19.09
C LEU A 18 4.38 -13.21 20.23
N PHE A 19 4.74 -14.48 20.08
CA PHE A 19 4.50 -15.53 21.09
C PHE A 19 5.74 -15.79 21.94
N VAL A 20 6.92 -15.62 21.35
CA VAL A 20 8.18 -15.83 22.06
C VAL A 20 9.11 -14.64 21.80
N PRO A 21 9.19 -13.69 22.76
CA PRO A 21 9.94 -12.46 22.54
C PRO A 21 11.44 -12.76 22.42
N TYR A 22 12.09 -12.11 21.46
CA TYR A 22 13.54 -12.11 21.35
C TYR A 22 14.16 -11.41 22.55
N ASN A 23 15.26 -11.94 23.10
CA ASN A 23 16.07 -11.18 24.06
C ASN A 23 16.88 -10.06 23.37
N ASP A 24 17.54 -9.21 24.15
CA ASP A 24 18.30 -8.07 23.61
C ASP A 24 19.44 -8.48 22.66
N ALA A 25 20.14 -9.57 22.98
CA ALA A 25 21.23 -10.08 22.16
C ALA A 25 20.73 -10.59 20.80
N GLU A 26 19.60 -11.30 20.78
CA GLU A 26 18.93 -11.78 19.57
C GLU A 26 18.43 -10.62 18.71
N ARG A 27 17.78 -9.61 19.30
CA ARG A 27 17.35 -8.39 18.60
C ARG A 27 18.52 -7.64 17.98
N ALA A 28 19.61 -7.49 18.72
CA ALA A 28 20.82 -6.85 18.22
C ALA A 28 21.44 -7.64 17.06
N ARG A 29 21.45 -8.98 17.14
CA ARG A 29 21.93 -9.86 16.07
C ARG A 29 21.09 -9.74 14.80
N LEU A 30 19.76 -9.83 14.92
CA LEU A 30 18.84 -9.68 13.79
C LEU A 30 18.97 -8.32 13.12
N ARG A 31 19.03 -7.24 13.91
CA ARG A 31 19.22 -5.88 13.41
C ARG A 31 20.54 -5.74 12.64
N ARG A 32 21.64 -6.24 13.20
CA ARG A 32 22.95 -6.22 12.52
C ARG A 32 22.92 -7.01 11.22
N ALA A 33 22.34 -8.20 11.21
CA ALA A 33 22.21 -9.01 10.00
C ALA A 33 21.41 -8.26 8.93
N TRP A 34 20.25 -7.70 9.29
CA TRP A 34 19.40 -6.96 8.36
C TRP A 34 20.09 -5.71 7.77
N LEU A 35 20.77 -4.93 8.61
CA LEU A 35 21.50 -3.72 8.19
C LEU A 35 22.70 -4.03 7.29
N ARG A 36 23.25 -5.25 7.36
CA ARG A 36 24.38 -5.68 6.53
C ARG A 36 23.97 -6.20 5.16
N LEU A 37 22.73 -6.68 4.98
CA LEU A 37 22.26 -7.25 3.71
C LEU A 37 22.50 -6.36 2.47
N PRO A 38 22.26 -5.03 2.50
CA PRO A 38 22.49 -4.19 1.32
C PRO A 38 23.97 -4.07 0.94
N VAL A 39 24.89 -4.31 1.89
CA VAL A 39 26.35 -4.15 1.70
C VAL A 39 27.02 -5.49 1.43
N GLU A 40 26.66 -6.54 2.17
CA GLU A 40 27.25 -7.88 2.04
C GLU A 40 26.64 -8.65 0.85
N HIS A 41 25.39 -8.37 0.48
CA HIS A 41 24.67 -9.04 -0.62
C HIS A 41 23.89 -8.05 -1.51
N PRO A 42 24.55 -7.03 -2.08
CA PRO A 42 23.86 -5.91 -2.77
C PRO A 42 22.98 -6.37 -3.92
N ALA A 43 23.49 -7.24 -4.81
CA ALA A 43 22.73 -7.70 -5.98
C ALA A 43 21.45 -8.43 -5.57
N ALA A 44 21.57 -9.44 -4.69
CA ALA A 44 20.41 -10.20 -4.20
C ALA A 44 19.41 -9.30 -3.47
N TYR A 45 19.90 -8.37 -2.64
CA TYR A 45 19.07 -7.42 -1.91
C TYR A 45 18.28 -6.51 -2.86
N PHE A 46 18.94 -5.81 -3.78
CA PHE A 46 18.27 -4.86 -4.65
C PHE A 46 17.41 -5.54 -5.73
N THR A 47 17.76 -6.73 -6.21
CA THR A 47 16.88 -7.53 -7.08
C THR A 47 15.60 -7.93 -6.34
N HIS A 48 15.71 -8.37 -5.08
CA HIS A 48 14.54 -8.65 -4.25
C HIS A 48 13.68 -7.40 -4.02
N ARG A 49 14.29 -6.26 -3.69
CA ARG A 49 13.56 -4.99 -3.48
C ARG A 49 12.88 -4.47 -4.73
N ALA A 50 13.53 -4.56 -5.88
CA ALA A 50 12.94 -4.18 -7.16
C ALA A 50 11.73 -5.06 -7.49
N ARG A 51 11.87 -6.39 -7.34
CA ARG A 51 10.76 -7.34 -7.55
C ARG A 51 9.61 -7.09 -6.59
N LEU A 52 9.88 -6.91 -5.30
CA LEU A 52 8.85 -6.64 -4.31
C LEU A 52 8.14 -5.31 -4.59
N SER A 53 8.89 -4.27 -4.97
CA SER A 53 8.30 -2.98 -5.37
C SER A 53 7.42 -3.12 -6.61
N ALA A 54 7.86 -3.88 -7.62
CA ALA A 54 7.07 -4.13 -8.81
C ALA A 54 5.74 -4.84 -8.48
N LEU A 55 5.76 -5.82 -7.58
CA LEU A 55 4.57 -6.49 -7.09
C LEU A 55 3.68 -5.54 -6.26
N LEU A 56 4.27 -4.78 -5.33
CA LEU A 56 3.53 -3.84 -4.47
C LEU A 56 2.76 -2.79 -5.27
N PHE A 57 3.37 -2.26 -6.33
CA PHE A 57 2.73 -1.29 -7.22
C PHE A 57 1.87 -1.94 -8.32
N GLY A 58 1.73 -3.27 -8.34
CA GLY A 58 0.85 -3.98 -9.28
C GLY A 58 1.34 -3.98 -10.73
N LEU A 59 2.65 -4.03 -10.97
CA LEU A 59 3.22 -4.14 -12.33
C LEU A 59 3.06 -5.54 -12.95
N HIS A 60 2.64 -6.53 -12.14
CA HIS A 60 2.40 -7.91 -12.56
C HIS A 60 1.00 -8.35 -12.12
N PRO A 61 -0.07 -7.92 -12.81
CA PRO A 61 -1.45 -8.32 -12.47
C PRO A 61 -1.61 -9.85 -12.56
N GLY A 62 -2.46 -10.43 -11.72
CA GLY A 62 -2.70 -11.87 -11.64
C GLY A 62 -1.57 -12.73 -11.02
N VAL A 63 -0.41 -12.15 -10.68
CA VAL A 63 0.69 -12.91 -10.03
C VAL A 63 0.49 -13.04 -8.51
N LEU A 64 -0.16 -12.05 -7.90
CA LEU A 64 -0.46 -12.06 -6.47
C LEU A 64 -1.78 -12.80 -6.20
N PRO A 65 -1.90 -13.52 -5.08
CA PRO A 65 -3.21 -13.99 -4.63
C PRO A 65 -4.16 -12.83 -4.41
N ASP A 66 -5.42 -12.96 -4.83
CA ASP A 66 -6.48 -11.94 -4.72
C ASP A 66 -6.52 -11.26 -3.34
N ARG A 67 -6.42 -12.05 -2.26
CA ARG A 67 -6.41 -11.58 -0.87
C ARG A 67 -5.31 -10.56 -0.53
N MET A 68 -4.26 -10.45 -1.32
CA MET A 68 -3.21 -9.44 -1.17
C MET A 68 -3.58 -8.08 -1.79
N VAL A 69 -4.58 -8.07 -2.67
CA VAL A 69 -5.09 -6.90 -3.38
C VAL A 69 -6.42 -6.46 -2.74
N LEU A 70 -7.37 -7.39 -2.63
CA LEU A 70 -8.68 -7.19 -2.02
C LEU A 70 -9.06 -8.47 -1.27
N MET A 71 -9.42 -8.35 0.01
CA MET A 71 -9.87 -9.49 0.79
C MET A 71 -11.27 -9.92 0.33
N PRO A 72 -11.46 -11.12 -0.27
CA PRO A 72 -12.72 -11.49 -0.89
C PRO A 72 -13.78 -11.95 0.12
N GLY A 73 -13.41 -12.16 1.39
CA GLY A 73 -14.30 -12.67 2.42
C GLY A 73 -13.71 -12.62 3.83
N ILE A 74 -14.42 -13.27 4.75
CA ILE A 74 -13.99 -13.42 6.14
C ILE A 74 -13.34 -14.78 6.29
N GLU A 75 -12.06 -14.79 6.67
CA GLU A 75 -11.35 -16.03 6.99
C GLU A 75 -11.50 -16.35 8.48
N PRO A 76 -11.95 -17.56 8.85
CA PRO A 76 -11.97 -17.99 10.25
C PRO A 76 -10.54 -18.14 10.76
N PHE A 77 -10.29 -17.74 12.01
CA PHE A 77 -8.96 -17.80 12.61
C PHE A 77 -9.00 -18.51 13.97
N ALA A 78 -8.53 -19.76 14.00
CA ALA A 78 -8.39 -20.57 15.21
C ALA A 78 -9.62 -20.44 16.13
N ASP A 79 -9.40 -19.93 17.34
CA ASP A 79 -10.40 -19.86 18.40
C ASP A 79 -11.18 -18.54 18.39
N ASN A 80 -10.99 -17.68 17.37
CA ASN A 80 -11.76 -16.44 17.28
C ASN A 80 -13.24 -16.76 17.07
N PRO A 81 -14.14 -16.05 17.79
CA PRO A 81 -15.57 -16.12 17.52
C PRO A 81 -15.85 -15.83 16.04
N PRO A 82 -16.80 -16.54 15.42
CA PRO A 82 -17.13 -16.33 14.01
C PRO A 82 -17.64 -14.90 13.82
N ILE A 83 -17.11 -14.22 12.80
CA ILE A 83 -17.57 -12.89 12.41
C ILE A 83 -18.69 -13.07 11.38
N SER A 84 -19.86 -12.49 11.66
CA SER A 84 -21.00 -12.54 10.74
C SER A 84 -20.71 -11.75 9.45
N ALA A 85 -20.74 -12.44 8.32
CA ALA A 85 -20.64 -11.79 7.02
C ALA A 85 -21.89 -10.97 6.68
N ASN A 86 -21.70 -9.83 5.99
CA ASN A 86 -22.82 -9.09 5.41
C ASN A 86 -23.36 -9.84 4.19
N GLN A 87 -24.51 -10.50 4.33
CA GLN A 87 -25.11 -11.29 3.24
C GLN A 87 -26.16 -10.52 2.41
N SER A 88 -26.23 -9.19 2.55
CA SER A 88 -27.19 -8.39 1.78
C SER A 88 -26.96 -8.51 0.27
N LYS A 89 -28.04 -8.35 -0.51
CA LYS A 89 -27.95 -8.33 -1.99
C LYS A 89 -26.96 -7.27 -2.47
N LEU A 90 -26.98 -6.10 -1.85
CA LEU A 90 -26.07 -5.00 -2.18
C LEU A 90 -24.61 -5.37 -1.94
N ASN A 91 -24.29 -5.99 -0.80
CA ASN A 91 -22.92 -6.44 -0.52
C ASN A 91 -22.43 -7.42 -1.58
N ARG A 92 -23.24 -8.41 -1.97
CA ARG A 92 -22.86 -9.38 -3.01
C ARG A 92 -22.62 -8.71 -4.37
N VAL A 93 -23.48 -7.77 -4.76
CA VAL A 93 -23.32 -7.03 -6.02
C VAL A 93 -22.02 -6.23 -6.01
N VAL A 94 -21.75 -5.50 -4.93
CA VAL A 94 -20.51 -4.72 -4.78
C VAL A 94 -19.28 -5.64 -4.77
N GLN A 95 -19.28 -6.70 -3.96
CA GLN A 95 -18.14 -7.61 -3.86
C GLN A 95 -17.83 -8.29 -5.19
N ASN A 96 -18.84 -8.76 -5.92
CA ASN A 96 -18.65 -9.36 -7.24
C ASN A 96 -18.10 -8.35 -8.24
N GLY A 97 -18.58 -7.11 -8.20
CA GLY A 97 -18.04 -6.02 -9.03
C GLY A 97 -16.58 -5.72 -8.73
N LEU A 98 -16.20 -5.64 -7.44
CA LEU A 98 -14.82 -5.40 -7.04
C LEU A 98 -13.90 -6.58 -7.40
N ASN A 99 -14.36 -7.82 -7.19
CA ASN A 99 -13.61 -9.01 -7.58
C ASN A 99 -13.38 -9.07 -9.10
N ALA A 100 -14.37 -8.69 -9.90
CA ALA A 100 -14.23 -8.64 -11.36
C ALA A 100 -13.21 -7.58 -11.84
N LEU A 101 -12.90 -6.59 -10.98
CA LEU A 101 -11.96 -5.52 -11.27
C LEU A 101 -10.56 -5.76 -10.69
N ILE A 102 -10.35 -6.82 -9.90
CA ILE A 102 -9.13 -7.01 -9.09
C ILE A 102 -7.85 -7.08 -9.91
N ASP A 103 -7.91 -7.66 -11.11
CA ASP A 103 -6.78 -7.77 -12.03
C ASP A 103 -6.63 -6.57 -12.97
N THR A 104 -7.48 -5.56 -12.83
CA THR A 104 -7.44 -4.35 -13.65
C THR A 104 -6.49 -3.31 -13.05
N PRO A 105 -6.02 -2.34 -13.86
CA PRO A 105 -5.23 -1.22 -13.36
C PRO A 105 -5.86 -0.43 -12.21
N LEU A 106 -7.19 -0.52 -12.00
CA LEU A 106 -7.88 0.12 -10.89
C LEU A 106 -7.38 -0.36 -9.52
N PHE A 107 -6.90 -1.61 -9.44
CA PHE A 107 -6.31 -2.17 -8.22
C PHE A 107 -4.77 -2.19 -8.27
N ALA A 108 -4.17 -1.51 -9.25
CA ALA A 108 -2.73 -1.42 -9.38
C ALA A 108 -2.20 -0.09 -8.82
N GLY A 109 -1.30 -0.17 -7.84
CA GLY A 109 -0.73 1.02 -7.19
C GLY A 109 -0.02 1.99 -8.15
N TRP A 110 0.55 1.51 -9.25
CA TRP A 110 1.23 2.34 -10.24
C TRP A 110 0.30 3.38 -10.87
N LEU A 111 -0.98 3.06 -11.05
CA LEU A 111 -1.97 3.99 -11.62
C LEU A 111 -2.10 5.24 -10.74
N TYR A 112 -2.22 5.03 -9.43
CA TYR A 112 -2.35 6.11 -8.44
C TYR A 112 -1.04 6.87 -8.23
N LEU A 113 0.11 6.21 -8.41
CA LEU A 113 1.40 6.90 -8.45
C LEU A 113 1.48 7.87 -9.63
N LEU A 114 1.15 7.41 -10.84
CA LEU A 114 1.15 8.27 -12.03
C LEU A 114 0.13 9.40 -11.92
N LEU A 115 -1.07 9.11 -11.42
CA LEU A 115 -2.09 10.13 -11.13
C LEU A 115 -1.54 11.19 -10.16
N SER A 116 -0.93 10.77 -9.06
CA SER A 116 -0.37 11.68 -8.05
C SER A 116 0.73 12.57 -8.63
N VAL A 117 1.63 12.01 -9.44
CA VAL A 117 2.68 12.77 -10.13
C VAL A 117 2.07 13.76 -11.13
N ALA A 118 1.10 13.34 -11.95
CA ALA A 118 0.42 14.21 -12.91
C ALA A 118 -0.31 15.37 -12.22
N LEU A 119 -1.01 15.09 -11.11
CA LEU A 119 -1.66 16.11 -10.30
C LEU A 119 -0.67 17.07 -9.66
N ALA A 120 0.51 16.59 -9.22
CA ALA A 120 1.55 17.44 -8.66
C ALA A 120 2.07 18.43 -9.71
N VAL A 121 2.30 17.97 -10.95
CA VAL A 121 2.67 18.84 -12.07
C VAL A 121 1.57 19.86 -12.37
N ALA A 122 0.30 19.42 -12.40
CA ALA A 122 -0.83 20.31 -12.66
C ALA A 122 -1.01 21.37 -11.55
N ALA A 123 -0.90 20.98 -10.28
CA ALA A 123 -0.98 21.88 -9.13
C ALA A 123 0.22 22.84 -9.10
N TRP A 124 1.42 22.40 -9.46
CA TRP A 124 2.61 23.25 -9.55
C TRP A 124 2.46 24.37 -10.57
N ARG A 125 1.80 24.11 -11.71
CA ARG A 125 1.46 25.12 -12.72
C ARG A 125 0.45 26.15 -12.18
N ARG A 126 -0.36 25.79 -11.19
CA ARG A 126 -1.37 26.64 -10.54
C ARG A 126 -0.94 27.14 -9.15
N ARG A 127 0.34 27.02 -8.78
CA ARG A 127 0.86 27.24 -7.41
C ARG A 127 0.63 28.64 -6.81
N THR A 128 0.26 29.62 -7.62
CA THR A 128 -0.16 30.94 -7.13
C THR A 128 -1.49 30.86 -6.37
N GLN A 129 -2.34 29.88 -6.67
CA GLN A 129 -3.60 29.62 -5.99
C GLN A 129 -3.35 28.93 -4.64
N PRO A 130 -3.97 29.38 -3.52
CA PRO A 130 -3.86 28.71 -2.22
C PRO A 130 -4.26 27.22 -2.27
N GLN A 131 -5.34 26.91 -2.98
CA GLN A 131 -5.84 25.54 -3.18
C GLN A 131 -4.78 24.62 -3.79
N ALA A 132 -4.09 25.08 -4.83
CA ALA A 132 -3.05 24.30 -5.49
C ALA A 132 -1.84 24.06 -4.57
N ARG A 133 -1.50 25.00 -3.69
CA ARG A 133 -0.46 24.82 -2.67
C ARG A 133 -0.84 23.75 -1.66
N LEU A 134 -2.09 23.73 -1.21
CA LEU A 134 -2.60 22.69 -0.32
C LEU A 134 -2.56 21.31 -0.98
N VAL A 135 -2.96 21.22 -2.26
CA VAL A 135 -2.85 19.99 -3.06
C VAL A 135 -1.40 19.51 -3.17
N LEU A 136 -0.44 20.42 -3.37
CA LEU A 136 0.99 20.06 -3.41
C LEU A 136 1.49 19.49 -2.07
N VAL A 137 1.06 20.06 -0.94
CA VAL A 137 1.41 19.54 0.40
C VAL A 137 0.82 18.14 0.61
N LEU A 138 -0.45 17.95 0.24
CA LEU A 138 -1.10 16.64 0.31
C LEU A 138 -0.35 15.61 -0.55
N LEU A 139 -0.10 15.92 -1.82
CA LEU A 139 0.62 15.03 -2.74
C LEU A 139 2.06 14.76 -2.28
N ALA A 140 2.76 15.74 -1.71
CA ALA A 140 4.07 15.53 -1.13
C ALA A 140 4.01 14.53 0.04
N SER A 141 3.04 14.67 0.94
CA SER A 141 2.79 13.71 2.03
C SER A 141 2.49 12.31 1.47
N THR A 142 1.62 12.23 0.48
CA THR A 142 1.26 10.98 -0.22
C THR A 142 2.50 10.28 -0.79
N LEU A 143 3.32 10.99 -1.57
CA LEU A 143 4.51 10.42 -2.20
C LEU A 143 5.61 10.08 -1.18
N LEU A 144 5.84 10.94 -0.19
CA LEU A 144 6.85 10.72 0.86
C LEU A 144 6.50 9.55 1.78
N TYR A 145 5.21 9.26 1.97
CA TYR A 145 4.77 8.07 2.70
C TYR A 145 4.97 6.79 1.88
N SER A 146 4.68 6.83 0.57
CA SER A 146 4.76 5.64 -0.28
C SER A 146 6.18 5.29 -0.72
N LEU A 147 7.06 6.28 -0.91
CA LEU A 147 8.42 6.06 -1.42
C LEU A 147 9.24 5.09 -0.53
N PRO A 148 9.29 5.24 0.81
CA PRO A 148 10.04 4.32 1.67
C PRO A 148 9.59 2.87 1.54
N LEU A 149 8.33 2.61 1.20
CA LEU A 149 7.79 1.24 1.07
C LEU A 149 8.53 0.43 0.00
N THR A 150 9.09 1.08 -1.03
CA THR A 150 9.95 0.40 -2.02
C THR A 150 11.19 -0.27 -1.39
N LEU A 151 11.64 0.24 -0.24
CA LEU A 151 12.82 -0.24 0.46
C LEU A 151 12.48 -1.06 1.71
N ILE A 152 11.41 -0.69 2.44
CA ILE A 152 11.14 -1.27 3.76
C ILE A 152 9.91 -2.18 3.81
N ALA A 153 9.08 -2.24 2.75
CA ALA A 153 7.88 -3.07 2.79
C ALA A 153 8.21 -4.55 3.06
N GLY A 154 7.39 -5.17 3.90
CA GLY A 154 7.49 -6.58 4.26
C GLY A 154 6.74 -7.53 3.32
N SER A 155 5.80 -6.99 2.54
CA SER A 155 4.86 -7.74 1.68
C SER A 155 4.39 -6.83 0.55
N ALA A 156 3.85 -7.43 -0.52
CA ALA A 156 3.35 -6.72 -1.71
C ALA A 156 1.84 -6.39 -1.63
N GLU A 157 1.30 -6.18 -0.43
CA GLU A 157 -0.13 -5.97 -0.25
C GLU A 157 -0.56 -4.55 -0.60
N LEU A 158 -1.62 -4.41 -1.41
CA LEU A 158 -2.15 -3.12 -1.85
C LEU A 158 -2.52 -2.21 -0.67
N ARG A 159 -2.92 -2.80 0.47
CA ARG A 159 -3.28 -2.05 1.69
C ARG A 159 -2.16 -1.14 2.19
N TYR A 160 -0.89 -1.44 1.91
CA TYR A 160 0.23 -0.55 2.27
C TYR A 160 0.24 0.75 1.46
N LEU A 161 -0.37 0.74 0.27
CA LEU A 161 -0.50 1.91 -0.59
C LEU A 161 -1.80 2.68 -0.35
N ILE A 162 -2.58 2.38 0.70
CA ILE A 162 -3.90 2.99 0.88
C ILE A 162 -3.86 4.53 0.97
N TRP A 163 -2.79 5.09 1.53
CA TRP A 163 -2.57 6.53 1.55
C TRP A 163 -2.27 7.12 0.16
N LEU A 164 -1.59 6.37 -0.72
CA LEU A 164 -1.39 6.73 -2.12
C LEU A 164 -2.73 6.88 -2.85
N LEU A 165 -3.60 5.88 -2.68
CA LEU A 165 -4.91 5.84 -3.30
C LEU A 165 -5.79 6.99 -2.80
N GLN A 166 -5.94 7.13 -1.47
CA GLN A 166 -6.79 8.15 -0.88
C GLN A 166 -6.27 9.57 -1.13
N GLY A 167 -4.98 9.81 -0.85
CA GLY A 167 -4.37 11.13 -1.03
C GLY A 167 -4.39 11.60 -2.49
N GLY A 168 -4.10 10.70 -3.43
CA GLY A 168 -4.19 11.00 -4.87
C GLY A 168 -5.62 11.34 -5.32
N MET A 169 -6.62 10.58 -4.87
CA MET A 169 -8.03 10.85 -5.19
C MET A 169 -8.54 12.15 -4.55
N MET A 170 -8.20 12.41 -3.29
CA MET A 170 -8.52 13.66 -2.61
C MET A 170 -7.89 14.85 -3.32
N ALA A 171 -6.62 14.74 -3.72
CA ALA A 171 -5.93 15.77 -4.50
C ALA A 171 -6.63 16.06 -5.83
N ALA A 172 -7.12 15.02 -6.54
CA ALA A 172 -7.87 15.20 -7.78
C ALA A 172 -9.15 16.01 -7.56
N VAL A 173 -9.95 15.65 -6.56
CA VAL A 173 -11.18 16.37 -6.21
C VAL A 173 -10.87 17.82 -5.82
N MET A 174 -9.89 18.04 -4.95
CA MET A 174 -9.53 19.39 -4.50
C MET A 174 -9.03 20.28 -5.63
N LEU A 175 -8.32 19.73 -6.63
CA LEU A 175 -7.74 20.51 -7.72
C LEU A 175 -8.76 20.88 -8.81
N TYR A 176 -9.76 20.03 -9.05
CA TYR A 176 -10.72 20.18 -10.15
C TYR A 176 -12.16 20.49 -9.70
N TRP A 177 -12.48 20.24 -8.44
CA TRP A 177 -13.78 20.51 -7.82
C TRP A 177 -13.62 21.39 -6.58
N PRO A 178 -13.03 22.60 -6.71
CA PRO A 178 -12.85 23.48 -5.57
C PRO A 178 -14.21 23.86 -4.97
N PRO A 179 -14.30 23.97 -3.63
CA PRO A 179 -15.51 24.46 -3.00
C PRO A 179 -15.86 25.86 -3.53
N ALA A 180 -17.16 26.15 -3.61
CA ALA A 180 -17.61 27.48 -3.98
C ALA A 180 -16.97 28.54 -3.07
N PRO A 181 -16.65 29.74 -3.58
CA PRO A 181 -16.14 30.81 -2.73
C PRO A 181 -17.12 31.03 -1.59
N VAL A 182 -16.62 30.98 -0.35
CA VAL A 182 -17.42 31.41 0.80
C VAL A 182 -17.71 32.89 0.58
N GLN A 183 -18.97 33.24 0.31
CA GLN A 183 -19.39 34.63 0.33
C GLN A 183 -19.17 35.13 1.75
N SER A 184 -18.14 35.94 1.96
CA SER A 184 -18.02 36.73 3.17
C SER A 184 -19.23 37.65 3.21
N ALA A 185 -20.15 37.40 4.16
CA ALA A 185 -21.24 38.31 4.45
C ALA A 185 -20.67 39.71 4.76
N PRO A 186 -21.34 40.79 4.33
CA PRO A 186 -20.86 42.16 4.48
C PRO A 186 -20.67 42.58 5.94
#